data_AF-A0AAJ4JP11-F1
#
_entry.id   AF-A0AAJ4JP11-F1
#
_cell.length_a   1.000
_cell.length_b   1.000
_cell.length_c   1.000
_cell.angle_alpha   90.00
_cell.angle_beta   90.00
_cell.angle_gamma   90.00
#
_symmetry.space_group_name_H-M   'P 1'
#
loop_
_entity.id
_entity.type
_entity.pdbx_description
1 polymer ?
#
loop_
_entity_poly.entity_id
_entity_poly.type
_entity_poly.pdbx_seq_one_letter_code
_entity_poly.pdbx_strand_id
1 'polypeptide(L)'
;MVQSVLTIGAILAVILVAISLVLLKATSKKSYTGYIPGFLLVIVGIVFLVLATLVEKVDIMGAGFGGWGIAALFASAIGLIITALTDSYANAKA
;
A
#
# COMPACT_ATOMS: atom_id res chain seq x y z
N MET A 1 -5.33 -13.65 -14.04
CA MET A 1 -4.10 -13.10 -13.43
C MET A 1 -4.06 -11.57 -13.48
N VAL A 2 -3.93 -10.91 -14.63
CA VAL A 2 -3.82 -9.42 -14.69
C VAL A 2 -5.02 -8.71 -14.07
N GLN A 3 -6.24 -9.12 -14.44
CA GLN A 3 -7.47 -8.56 -13.86
C GLN A 3 -7.51 -8.71 -12.32
N SER A 4 -7.21 -9.90 -11.79
CA SER A 4 -7.18 -10.14 -10.34
C SER A 4 -6.18 -9.24 -9.62
N VAL A 5 -4.97 -9.10 -10.16
CA VAL A 5 -3.92 -8.23 -9.59
C VAL A 5 -4.35 -6.77 -9.58
N LEU A 6 -4.97 -6.29 -10.66
CA LEU A 6 -5.49 -4.92 -10.73
C LEU A 6 -6.63 -4.70 -9.73
N THR A 7 -7.57 -5.64 -9.62
CA THR A 7 -8.66 -5.56 -8.64
C THR A 7 -8.14 -5.52 -7.21
N ILE A 8 -7.23 -6.43 -6.85
CA ILE A 8 -6.60 -6.48 -5.52
C ILE A 8 -5.85 -5.18 -5.26
N GLY A 9 -5.02 -4.72 -6.21
CA GLY A 9 -4.25 -3.49 -6.08
C GLY A 9 -5.13 -2.25 -5.89
N ALA A 10 -6.22 -2.14 -6.63
CA ALA A 10 -7.17 -1.04 -6.50
C ALA A 10 -7.84 -1.03 -5.11
N ILE A 11 -8.30 -2.18 -4.63
CA ILE A 11 -8.93 -2.31 -3.31
C ILE A 11 -7.92 -1.96 -2.21
N LEU A 12 -6.71 -2.52 -2.27
CA LEU A 12 -5.64 -2.22 -1.31
C LEU A 12 -5.28 -0.74 -1.30
N ALA A 13 -5.20 -0.09 -2.48
CA ALA A 13 -4.90 1.32 -2.59
C ALA A 13 -5.96 2.18 -1.88
N VAL A 14 -7.25 1.91 -2.13
CA VAL A 14 -8.35 2.64 -1.50
C VAL A 14 -8.32 2.49 0.02
N ILE A 15 -8.16 1.27 0.52
CA ILE A 15 -8.09 0.99 1.96
C ILE A 15 -6.88 1.69 2.57
N LEU A 16 -5.71 1.58 1.94
CA LEU A 16 -4.49 2.18 2.43
C LEU A 16 -4.60 3.70 2.52
N VAL A 17 -5.09 4.35 1.46
CA VAL A 17 -5.31 5.80 1.43
C VAL A 17 -6.26 6.21 2.55
N ALA A 18 -7.39 5.50 2.71
CA ALA A 18 -8.36 5.81 3.76
C ALA A 18 -7.71 5.76 5.15
N ILE A 19 -6.98 4.69 5.46
CA ILE A 19 -6.30 4.52 6.76
C ILE A 19 -5.23 5.61 6.95
N SER A 20 -4.36 5.83 5.96
CA SER A 20 -3.29 6.82 6.06
C SER A 20 -3.81 8.24 6.25
N LEU A 21 -4.89 8.61 5.56
CA LEU A 21 -5.54 9.92 5.73
C LEU A 21 -6.20 10.08 7.11
N VAL A 22 -6.82 9.02 7.63
CA VAL A 22 -7.37 9.03 8.99
C VAL A 22 -6.26 9.23 10.01
N LEU A 23 -5.16 8.48 9.90
CA LEU A 23 -4.00 8.60 10.80
C LEU A 23 -3.36 9.99 10.73
N LEU A 24 -3.23 10.55 9.52
CA LEU A 24 -2.67 11.88 9.33
C LEU A 24 -3.52 12.97 10.01
N LYS A 25 -4.85 12.80 10.05
CA LYS A 25 -5.76 13.71 10.76
C LYS A 25 -5.84 13.46 12.27
N ALA A 26 -5.72 12.21 12.69
CA ALA A 26 -5.89 11.81 14.08
C ALA A 26 -4.63 12.02 14.94
N THR A 27 -3.47 12.24 14.30
CA THR A 27 -2.18 12.40 14.99
C THR A 27 -1.64 13.83 14.89
N SER A 28 -0.59 14.12 15.65
CA SER A 28 0.02 15.46 15.65
C SER A 28 0.68 15.78 14.31
N LYS A 29 0.70 17.05 13.91
CA LYS A 29 1.30 17.51 12.63
C LYS A 29 2.79 17.17 12.45
N LYS A 30 3.48 16.83 13.54
CA LYS A 30 4.90 16.41 13.52
C LYS A 30 5.06 14.88 13.43
N SER A 31 3.95 14.14 13.34
CA SER A 31 3.93 12.68 13.34
C SER A 31 3.93 12.13 11.92
N TYR A 32 4.82 11.17 11.66
CA TYR A 32 4.87 10.43 10.39
C TYR A 32 3.98 9.18 10.38
N THR A 33 3.06 9.05 11.34
CA THR A 33 2.23 7.85 11.51
C THR A 33 1.33 7.55 10.31
N GLY A 34 0.90 8.59 9.57
CA GLY A 34 0.14 8.42 8.33
C GLY A 34 0.89 7.61 7.25
N TYR A 35 2.21 7.58 7.28
CA TYR A 35 3.04 6.85 6.32
C TYR A 35 3.30 5.39 6.71
N ILE A 36 3.11 5.03 7.98
CA ILE A 36 3.40 3.68 8.51
C ILE A 36 2.66 2.58 7.74
N PRO A 37 1.34 2.68 7.50
CA PRO A 37 0.62 1.66 6.73
C PRO A 37 1.23 1.43 5.33
N GLY A 38 1.68 2.51 4.67
CA GLY A 38 2.26 2.43 3.34
C GLY A 38 3.58 1.66 3.36
N PHE A 39 4.48 1.99 4.28
CA PHE A 39 5.75 1.28 4.44
C PHE A 39 5.57 -0.19 4.84
N LEU A 40 4.61 -0.48 5.72
CA LEU A 40 4.27 -1.87 6.04
C LEU A 40 3.84 -2.64 4.79
N LEU A 41 3.02 -2.03 3.93
CA LEU A 41 2.56 -2.67 2.70
C LEU A 41 3.70 -2.83 1.68
N VAL A 42 4.71 -1.94 1.66
CA VAL A 42 5.94 -2.15 0.86
C VAL A 42 6.65 -3.43 1.32
N ILE A 43 6.87 -3.56 2.63
CA ILE A 43 7.57 -4.72 3.21
C ILE A 43 6.82 -6.01 2.87
N VAL A 44 5.50 -6.03 3.05
CA VAL A 44 4.65 -7.17 2.69
C VAL A 44 4.75 -7.49 1.20
N GLY A 45 4.74 -6.47 0.34
CA GLY A 45 4.90 -6.63 -1.10
C GLY A 45 6.23 -7.28 -1.49
N ILE A 46 7.33 -6.84 -0.87
CA ILE A 46 8.66 -7.43 -1.09
C ILE A 46 8.69 -8.87 -0.59
N VAL A 47 8.13 -9.16 0.59
CA VAL A 47 8.05 -10.53 1.12
C VAL A 47 7.31 -11.44 0.15
N PHE A 48 6.18 -11.00 -0.41
CA PHE A 48 5.46 -11.79 -1.41
C PHE A 48 6.25 -12.00 -2.70
N LEU A 49 7.00 -11.00 -3.17
CA LEU A 49 7.87 -11.18 -4.33
C LEU A 49 9.00 -12.19 -4.07
N VAL A 50 9.60 -12.18 -2.87
CA VAL A 50 10.60 -13.18 -2.48
C VAL A 50 9.97 -14.57 -2.39
N LEU A 51 8.80 -14.70 -1.77
CA LEU A 51 8.10 -15.99 -1.71
C LEU A 51 7.70 -16.52 -3.09
N ALA A 52 7.45 -15.64 -4.05
CA ALA A 52 7.15 -16.04 -5.43
C ALA A 52 8.31 -16.75 -6.13
N THR A 53 9.56 -16.57 -5.67
CA THR A 53 10.74 -17.26 -6.23
C THR A 53 11.10 -18.54 -5.46
N LEU A 54 10.63 -18.68 -4.22
CA LEU A 54 11.01 -19.78 -3.31
C LEU A 54 9.93 -20.85 -3.16
N VAL A 55 8.65 -20.48 -3.32
CA VAL A 55 7.52 -21.37 -3.08
C VAL A 55 6.86 -21.74 -4.41
N GLU A 56 6.69 -23.04 -4.65
CA GLU A 56 5.97 -23.53 -5.83
C GLU A 56 4.49 -23.14 -5.80
N LYS A 57 3.92 -22.94 -7.00
CA LYS A 57 2.52 -22.59 -7.33
C LYS A 57 1.56 -22.47 -6.12
N VAL A 58 1.44 -21.26 -5.61
CA VAL A 58 0.33 -20.84 -4.75
C VAL A 58 -0.56 -19.90 -5.54
N ASP A 59 -1.87 -20.13 -5.51
CA ASP A 59 -2.89 -19.25 -6.08
C ASP A 59 -3.87 -18.85 -4.97
N ILE A 60 -3.96 -17.55 -4.72
CA ILE A 60 -4.89 -16.95 -3.76
C ILE A 60 -5.72 -15.91 -4.52
N MET A 61 -7.03 -16.17 -4.64
CA MET A 61 -7.97 -15.28 -5.32
C MET A 61 -7.62 -15.01 -6.80
N GLY A 62 -7.03 -15.98 -7.50
CA GLY A 62 -6.66 -15.86 -8.92
C GLY A 62 -5.34 -15.12 -9.15
N ALA A 63 -4.55 -14.93 -8.09
CA ALA A 63 -3.23 -14.32 -8.10
C ALA A 63 -2.28 -15.13 -7.19
N GLY A 64 -1.11 -15.49 -7.71
CA GLY A 64 -0.05 -16.05 -6.87
C GLY A 64 0.70 -14.98 -6.08
N PHE A 65 1.71 -15.41 -5.32
CA PHE A 65 2.52 -14.48 -4.50
C PHE A 65 3.11 -13.32 -5.30
N GLY A 66 3.56 -13.56 -6.55
CA GLY A 66 4.04 -12.48 -7.42
C GLY A 66 2.95 -11.43 -7.71
N GLY A 67 1.71 -11.86 -7.91
CA GLY A 67 0.57 -10.97 -8.14
C GLY A 67 0.19 -10.17 -6.89
N TRP A 68 0.16 -10.80 -5.72
CA TRP A 68 -0.05 -10.14 -4.44
C TRP A 68 1.07 -9.15 -4.10
N GLY A 69 2.33 -9.50 -4.41
CA GLY A 69 3.48 -8.63 -4.24
C GLY A 69 3.38 -7.36 -5.09
N ILE A 70 3.10 -7.49 -6.38
CA ILE A 70 2.92 -6.34 -7.28
C ILE A 70 1.72 -5.49 -6.85
N ALA A 71 0.59 -6.11 -6.51
CA ALA A 71 -0.61 -5.39 -6.05
C ALA A 71 -0.33 -4.58 -4.77
N ALA A 72 0.38 -5.15 -3.80
CA ALA A 72 0.74 -4.48 -2.55
C ALA A 72 1.71 -3.30 -2.78
N LEU A 73 2.74 -3.48 -3.63
CA LEU A 73 3.68 -2.42 -3.97
C LEU A 73 3.00 -1.28 -4.73
N PHE A 74 2.12 -1.62 -5.70
CA PHE A 74 1.33 -0.63 -6.43
C PHE A 74 0.43 0.18 -5.48
N ALA A 75 -0.33 -0.52 -4.63
CA ALA A 75 -1.19 0.13 -3.64
C ALA A 75 -0.39 1.05 -2.71
N SER A 76 0.77 0.58 -2.24
CA SER A 76 1.65 1.37 -1.39
C SER A 76 2.17 2.63 -2.07
N ALA A 77 2.62 2.53 -3.33
CA ALA A 77 3.07 3.69 -4.08
C ALA A 77 1.98 4.77 -4.18
N ILE A 78 0.76 4.38 -4.55
CA ILE A 78 -0.38 5.32 -4.63
C ILE A 78 -0.72 5.90 -3.25
N GLY A 79 -0.79 5.05 -2.22
CA GLY A 79 -1.10 5.47 -0.87
C GLY A 79 -0.09 6.47 -0.31
N LEU A 80 1.20 6.22 -0.48
CA LEU A 80 2.27 7.09 -0.04
C LEU A 80 2.27 8.43 -0.79
N ILE A 81 2.04 8.42 -2.11
CA ILE A 81 1.92 9.66 -2.91
C ILE A 81 0.76 10.52 -2.43
N ILE A 82 -0.44 9.93 -2.26
CA ILE A 82 -1.63 10.69 -1.82
C ILE A 82 -1.44 11.21 -0.39
N THR A 83 -0.84 10.41 0.49
CA THR A 83 -0.53 10.82 1.85
C THR A 83 0.45 12.00 1.84
N ALA A 84 1.54 11.91 1.08
CA ALA A 84 2.54 12.97 0.96
C ALA A 84 1.95 14.27 0.41
N LEU A 85 1.10 14.20 -0.61
CA LEU A 85 0.40 15.37 -1.15
C LEU A 85 -0.47 16.01 -0.08
N THR A 86 -1.29 15.20 0.61
CA THR A 86 -2.23 15.71 1.62
C THR A 86 -1.49 16.33 2.82
N ASP A 87 -0.42 15.69 3.28
CA ASP A 87 0.45 16.18 4.35
C ASP A 87 1.08 17.52 3.97
N SER A 88 1.62 17.61 2.75
CA SER A 88 2.25 18.82 2.23
C SER A 88 1.26 19.98 2.18
N TYR A 89 0.03 19.75 1.71
CA TYR A 89 -1.02 20.78 1.70
C TYR A 89 -1.48 21.19 3.11
N ALA A 90 -1.53 20.25 4.06
CA ALA A 90 -1.93 20.53 5.44
C ALA A 90 -0.90 21.37 6.19
N ASN A 91 0.39 21.18 5.89
CA ASN A 91 1.48 21.93 6.49
C ASN A 91 1.81 23.23 5.75
N ALA A 92 1.57 23.34 4.44
CA ALA A 92 1.75 24.60 3.69
C ALA A 92 0.75 25.71 4.07
N LYS A 93 -0.38 25.35 4.69
CA LYS A 93 -1.39 26.28 5.21
C LYS A 93 -1.20 26.66 6.70
N ALA A 94 -0.19 26.10 7.37
CA ALA A 94 0.10 26.33 8.78
C ALA A 94 1.17 27.42 8.94
#